data_AF-A0A7Y2E3N2-F1
#
_entry.id   AF-A0A7Y2E3N2-F1
#
_cell.length_a   1.000
_cell.length_b   1.000
_cell.length_c   1.000
_cell.angle_alpha   90.00
_cell.angle_beta   90.00
_cell.angle_gamma   90.00
#
_symmetry.space_group_name_H-M   'P 1'
#
loop_
_entity.id
_entity.type
_entity.pdbx_description
1 polymer ?
#
loop_
_entity_poly.entity_id
_entity_poly.type
_entity_poly.pdbx_seq_one_letter_code
_entity_poly.pdbx_strand_id
1 'polypeptide(L)'
;MKHVPNALSAIRIVVTPILIWLLSVGGFAAYAWALTLFVLASISDWLDGRLARRFRAKTRIGQFLDPFADKVLVLGTFITLSVLMPERIAWMAVALLALRDLAVTGLRSWMESKGRSLTTRGSAKLKTAAQLTFLITLLTALAVSEGGATFIGPGLADFARAALDSAALIWVLWIVVGVTLITGFQYFLDVRHDDPSA
;
A
#
# COMPACT_ATOMS: atom_id res chain seq x y z
N MET A 1 -16.96 13.86 -19.89
CA MET A 1 -15.95 12.91 -19.37
C MET A 1 -16.00 12.81 -17.84
N LYS A 2 -17.13 12.35 -17.26
CA LYS A 2 -17.37 12.29 -15.79
C LYS A 2 -17.02 10.93 -15.14
N HIS A 3 -16.49 9.96 -15.89
CA HIS A 3 -16.33 8.57 -15.44
C HIS A 3 -14.87 8.08 -15.37
N VAL A 4 -13.90 8.84 -15.89
CA VAL A 4 -12.49 8.43 -15.94
C VAL A 4 -11.90 8.10 -14.55
N PRO A 5 -12.13 8.92 -13.50
CA PRO A 5 -11.57 8.63 -12.17
C PRO A 5 -12.12 7.32 -11.55
N ASN A 6 -13.36 6.95 -11.91
CA ASN A 6 -14.01 5.76 -11.35
C ASN A 6 -13.55 4.46 -12.03
N ALA A 7 -13.13 4.55 -13.30
CA ALA A 7 -12.68 3.39 -14.06
C ALA A 7 -11.34 2.87 -13.57
N LEU A 8 -10.40 3.76 -13.24
CA LEU A 8 -9.07 3.38 -12.79
C LEU A 8 -9.04 2.79 -11.38
N SER A 9 -9.87 3.29 -10.46
CA SER A 9 -10.09 2.66 -9.15
C SER A 9 -10.75 1.29 -9.26
N ALA A 10 -11.73 1.13 -10.17
CA ALA A 10 -12.31 -0.17 -10.45
C ALA A 10 -11.29 -1.15 -11.06
N ILE A 11 -10.44 -0.68 -11.99
CA ILE A 11 -9.33 -1.47 -12.53
C ILE A 11 -8.40 -1.94 -11.42
N ARG A 12 -8.04 -1.10 -10.45
CA ARG A 12 -7.19 -1.50 -9.31
C ARG A 12 -7.81 -2.61 -8.48
N ILE A 13 -9.11 -2.54 -8.23
CA ILE A 13 -9.84 -3.60 -7.50
C ILE A 13 -9.77 -4.91 -8.28
N VAL A 14 -9.88 -4.88 -9.62
CA VAL A 14 -9.80 -6.07 -10.47
C VAL A 14 -8.36 -6.58 -10.64
N VAL A 15 -7.37 -5.68 -10.70
CA VAL A 15 -5.94 -6.02 -10.79
C VAL A 15 -5.45 -6.68 -9.51
N THR A 16 -6.02 -6.35 -8.35
CA THR A 16 -5.58 -6.91 -7.07
C THR A 16 -5.69 -8.45 -7.02
N PRO A 17 -6.83 -9.09 -7.36
CA PRO A 17 -6.91 -10.55 -7.48
C PRO A 17 -5.90 -11.16 -8.45
N ILE A 18 -5.63 -10.50 -9.58
CA ILE A 18 -4.64 -10.96 -10.56
C ILE A 18 -3.23 -10.92 -9.95
N LEU A 19 -2.92 -9.85 -9.22
CA LEU A 19 -1.67 -9.71 -8.49
C LEU A 19 -1.53 -10.81 -7.43
N ILE A 20 -2.58 -11.09 -6.65
CA ILE A 20 -2.58 -12.17 -5.65
C ILE A 20 -2.32 -13.53 -6.31
N TRP A 21 -2.99 -13.79 -7.43
CA TRP A 21 -2.79 -15.02 -8.19
C TRP A 21 -1.36 -15.16 -8.70
N LEU A 22 -0.77 -14.09 -9.27
CA LEU A 22 0.63 -14.10 -9.73
C LEU A 22 1.61 -14.36 -8.58
N LEU A 23 1.41 -13.73 -7.42
CA LEU A 23 2.23 -14.01 -6.24
C LEU A 23 2.09 -15.46 -5.77
N SER A 24 0.90 -16.05 -5.88
CA SER A 24 0.64 -17.43 -5.46
C SER A 24 1.25 -18.47 -6.42
N VAL A 25 1.29 -18.18 -7.72
CA VAL A 25 1.92 -19.04 -8.72
C VAL A 25 3.43 -19.08 -8.54
N GLY A 26 4.03 -17.93 -8.20
CA GLY A 26 5.47 -17.82 -7.94
C GLY A 26 6.33 -17.95 -9.20
N GLY A 27 7.65 -17.86 -9.00
CA GLY A 27 8.65 -17.88 -10.07
C GLY A 27 8.86 -16.52 -10.75
N PHE A 28 9.94 -16.43 -11.52
CA PHE A 28 10.44 -15.17 -12.07
C PHE A 28 9.37 -14.37 -12.85
N ALA A 29 8.74 -15.01 -13.84
CA ALA A 29 7.77 -14.32 -14.70
C ALA A 29 6.57 -13.81 -13.89
N ALA A 30 6.07 -14.60 -12.94
CA ALA A 30 4.93 -14.22 -12.13
C ALA A 30 5.27 -13.05 -11.18
N TYR A 31 6.43 -13.09 -10.52
CA TYR A 31 6.89 -11.99 -9.68
C TYR A 31 7.20 -10.71 -10.47
N ALA A 32 7.78 -10.83 -11.67
CA ALA A 32 8.02 -9.69 -12.55
C ALA A 32 6.71 -9.02 -13.00
N TRP A 33 5.70 -9.82 -13.37
CA TRP A 33 4.36 -9.31 -13.70
C TRP A 33 3.64 -8.72 -12.49
N ALA A 34 3.74 -9.36 -11.31
CA ALA A 34 3.16 -8.84 -10.08
C ALA A 34 3.76 -7.47 -9.70
N LEU A 35 5.09 -7.33 -9.78
CA LEU A 35 5.80 -6.07 -9.58
C LEU A 35 5.32 -5.00 -10.56
N THR A 36 5.23 -5.34 -11.85
CA THR A 36 4.82 -4.41 -12.90
C THR A 36 3.37 -3.95 -12.68
N LEU A 37 2.45 -4.86 -12.42
CA LEU A 37 1.06 -4.53 -12.11
C LEU A 37 0.94 -3.67 -10.86
N PHE A 38 1.68 -4.00 -9.80
CA PHE A 38 1.68 -3.21 -8.56
C PHE A 38 2.15 -1.78 -8.81
N VAL A 39 3.29 -1.60 -9.48
CA VAL A 39 3.87 -0.29 -9.77
C VAL A 39 2.95 0.53 -10.67
N LEU A 40 2.42 -0.06 -11.75
CA LEU A 40 1.49 0.62 -12.64
C LEU A 40 0.20 1.03 -11.91
N ALA A 41 -0.34 0.14 -11.07
CA ALA A 41 -1.51 0.42 -10.26
C ALA A 41 -1.25 1.57 -9.25
N SER A 42 -0.12 1.57 -8.55
CA SER A 42 0.26 2.65 -7.63
C SER A 42 0.50 3.99 -8.34
N ILE A 43 1.13 3.98 -9.52
CA ILE A 43 1.32 5.21 -10.31
C ILE A 43 -0.03 5.74 -10.82
N SER A 44 -0.92 4.84 -11.26
CA SER A 44 -2.25 5.23 -11.75
C SER A 44 -3.07 5.96 -10.68
N ASP A 45 -3.03 5.50 -9.42
CA ASP A 45 -3.69 6.18 -8.30
C ASP A 45 -3.17 7.60 -8.08
N TRP A 46 -1.84 7.76 -8.09
CA TRP A 46 -1.22 9.06 -7.90
C TRP A 46 -1.62 10.06 -9.00
N LEU A 47 -1.69 9.58 -10.25
CA LEU A 47 -2.12 10.36 -11.40
C LEU A 47 -3.60 10.74 -11.30
N ASP A 48 -4.47 9.80 -10.93
CA ASP A 48 -5.91 10.07 -10.74
C ASP A 48 -6.18 11.07 -9.64
N GLY A 49 -5.49 10.92 -8.50
CA GLY A 49 -5.59 11.88 -7.41
C GLY A 49 -5.20 13.29 -7.84
N ARG A 50 -4.24 13.42 -8.76
CA ARG A 50 -3.84 14.73 -9.34
C ARG A 50 -4.84 15.24 -10.37
N LEU A 51 -5.40 14.38 -11.21
CA LEU A 51 -6.34 14.74 -12.25
C LEU A 51 -7.72 15.12 -11.66
N ALA A 52 -8.22 14.35 -10.70
CA ALA A 52 -9.48 14.61 -10.00
C ALA A 52 -9.47 15.95 -9.23
N ARG A 53 -8.32 16.36 -8.68
CA ARG A 53 -8.15 17.69 -8.07
C ARG A 53 -8.25 18.82 -9.09
N ARG A 54 -7.82 18.60 -10.34
CA ARG A 54 -7.80 19.62 -11.39
C ARG A 54 -9.16 19.80 -12.07
N PHE A 55 -9.94 18.73 -12.22
CA PHE A 55 -11.21 18.77 -12.97
C PHE A 55 -12.48 18.93 -12.11
N ARG A 56 -12.37 19.01 -10.76
CA ARG A 56 -13.51 19.09 -9.81
C ARG A 56 -14.62 18.04 -10.02
N ALA A 57 -14.35 16.99 -10.79
CA ALA A 57 -15.29 15.94 -11.14
C ALA A 57 -15.14 14.79 -10.15
N LYS A 58 -15.80 14.91 -8.98
CA LYS A 58 -15.86 13.83 -7.99
C LYS A 58 -17.31 13.37 -7.85
N THR A 59 -17.59 12.11 -8.17
CA THR A 59 -18.86 11.45 -7.84
C THR A 59 -18.81 10.96 -6.40
N ARG A 60 -19.97 10.87 -5.71
CA ARG A 60 -20.02 10.35 -4.33
C ARG A 60 -19.48 8.93 -4.22
N ILE A 61 -19.72 8.10 -5.23
CA ILE A 61 -19.24 6.72 -5.30
C ILE A 61 -17.71 6.67 -5.46
N GLY A 62 -17.14 7.48 -6.35
CA GLY A 62 -15.69 7.51 -6.55
C GLY A 62 -14.92 8.00 -5.32
N GLN A 63 -15.48 8.96 -4.58
CA GLN A 63 -14.88 9.43 -3.32
C GLN A 63 -14.70 8.32 -2.27
N PHE A 64 -15.59 7.32 -2.28
CA PHE A 64 -15.47 6.15 -1.42
C PHE A 64 -14.63 5.03 -2.04
N LEU A 65 -14.75 4.84 -3.35
CA LEU A 65 -14.09 3.75 -4.07
C LEU A 65 -12.57 3.96 -4.20
N ASP A 66 -12.10 5.20 -4.36
CA ASP A 66 -10.67 5.48 -4.53
C ASP A 66 -9.85 5.08 -3.28
N PRO A 67 -10.19 5.52 -2.04
CA PRO A 67 -9.46 5.11 -0.85
C PRO A 67 -9.64 3.63 -0.51
N PHE A 68 -10.73 3.00 -0.98
CA PHE A 68 -10.95 1.57 -0.81
C PHE A 68 -10.04 0.76 -1.73
N ALA A 69 -9.97 1.12 -3.02
CA ALA A 69 -9.13 0.45 -4.01
C ALA A 69 -7.64 0.51 -3.64
N ASP A 70 -7.15 1.66 -3.15
CA ASP A 70 -5.78 1.83 -2.66
C ASP A 70 -5.44 0.83 -1.54
N LYS A 71 -6.32 0.72 -0.54
CA LYS A 71 -6.13 -0.22 0.58
C LYS A 71 -6.21 -1.67 0.16
N VAL A 72 -7.13 -2.01 -0.75
CA VAL A 72 -7.27 -3.37 -1.27
C VAL A 72 -5.98 -3.80 -1.95
N LEU A 73 -5.37 -2.94 -2.76
CA LEU A 73 -4.10 -3.23 -3.43
C LEU A 73 -2.96 -3.43 -2.42
N VAL A 74 -2.74 -2.47 -1.52
CA VAL A 74 -1.60 -2.49 -0.58
C VAL A 74 -1.77 -3.59 0.47
N LEU A 75 -2.93 -3.64 1.16
CA LEU A 75 -3.20 -4.66 2.17
C LEU A 75 -3.33 -6.05 1.55
N GLY A 76 -3.97 -6.18 0.38
CA GLY A 76 -4.06 -7.46 -0.33
C GLY A 76 -2.68 -8.04 -0.66
N THR A 77 -1.75 -7.17 -1.10
CA THR A 77 -0.35 -7.56 -1.34
C THR A 77 0.33 -7.99 -0.03
N PHE A 78 0.24 -7.18 1.04
CA PHE A 78 0.82 -7.54 2.34
C PHE A 78 0.25 -8.85 2.92
N ILE A 79 -1.06 -9.04 2.87
CA ILE A 79 -1.74 -10.24 3.36
C ILE A 79 -1.22 -11.45 2.58
N THR A 80 -1.18 -11.38 1.25
CA THR A 80 -0.69 -12.48 0.41
C THR A 80 0.75 -12.83 0.74
N LEU A 81 1.63 -11.83 0.86
CA LEU A 81 3.03 -12.05 1.21
C LEU A 81 3.19 -12.61 2.64
N SER A 82 2.33 -12.23 3.59
CA SER A 82 2.33 -12.81 4.95
C SER A 82 1.90 -14.27 4.99
N VAL A 83 1.01 -14.69 4.09
CA VAL A 83 0.58 -16.08 3.97
C VAL A 83 1.65 -16.92 3.28
N LEU A 84 2.26 -16.39 2.22
CA LEU A 84 3.28 -17.10 1.43
C LEU A 84 4.63 -17.17 2.14
N MET A 85 4.98 -16.18 2.96
CA MET A 85 6.28 -16.07 3.64
C MET A 85 6.11 -15.63 5.10
N PRO A 86 5.45 -16.45 5.95
CA PRO A 86 5.09 -16.07 7.32
C PRO A 86 6.30 -15.74 8.21
N GLU A 87 7.44 -16.37 7.96
CA GLU A 87 8.70 -16.12 8.68
C GLU A 87 9.32 -14.76 8.36
N ARG A 88 9.02 -14.21 7.17
CA ARG A 88 9.56 -12.92 6.69
C ARG A 88 8.61 -11.78 6.97
N ILE A 89 7.32 -12.02 6.75
CA ILE A 89 6.25 -11.03 6.89
C ILE A 89 5.27 -11.51 7.95
N ALA A 90 5.50 -11.10 9.19
CA ALA A 90 4.66 -11.48 10.31
C ALA A 90 3.21 -10.99 10.12
N TRP A 91 2.24 -11.89 10.29
CA TRP A 91 0.81 -11.56 10.20
C TRP A 91 0.42 -10.41 11.16
N MET A 92 1.09 -10.32 12.31
CA MET A 92 0.86 -9.26 13.30
C MET A 92 1.22 -7.87 12.76
N ALA A 93 2.31 -7.75 11.99
CA ALA A 93 2.67 -6.50 11.33
C ALA A 93 1.57 -6.08 10.34
N VAL A 94 1.10 -7.01 9.51
CA VAL A 94 0.02 -6.75 8.55
C VAL A 94 -1.29 -6.37 9.24
N ALA A 95 -1.66 -7.07 10.32
CA ALA A 95 -2.84 -6.76 11.13
C ALA A 95 -2.77 -5.35 11.73
N LEU A 96 -1.61 -4.94 12.25
CA LEU A 96 -1.40 -3.59 12.78
C LEU A 96 -1.53 -2.51 11.70
N LEU A 97 -0.95 -2.74 10.51
CA LEU A 97 -1.11 -1.83 9.37
C LEU A 97 -2.59 -1.69 8.96
N ALA A 98 -3.30 -2.82 8.83
CA ALA A 98 -4.70 -2.86 8.45
C ALA A 98 -5.60 -2.17 9.48
N LEU A 99 -5.47 -2.53 10.76
CA LEU A 99 -6.27 -1.97 11.85
C LEU A 99 -6.09 -0.45 11.93
N ARG A 100 -4.83 0.03 11.88
CA ARG A 100 -4.53 1.46 11.88
C ARG A 100 -5.21 2.16 10.71
N ASP A 101 -5.09 1.63 9.50
CA ASP A 101 -5.61 2.28 8.29
C ASP A 101 -7.15 2.28 8.23
N LEU A 102 -7.79 1.24 8.76
CA LEU A 102 -9.23 1.23 8.98
C LEU A 102 -9.63 2.27 10.04
N ALA A 103 -8.96 2.31 11.19
CA ALA A 103 -9.25 3.26 12.27
C ALA A 103 -9.15 4.72 11.82
N VAL A 104 -8.05 5.10 11.15
CA VAL A 104 -7.85 6.48 10.67
C VAL A 104 -8.87 6.88 9.61
N THR A 105 -9.28 5.93 8.75
CA THR A 105 -10.30 6.21 7.72
C THR A 105 -11.70 6.29 8.29
N GLY A 106 -12.04 5.42 9.25
CA GLY A 106 -13.29 5.52 10.00
C GLY A 106 -13.40 6.83 10.75
N LEU A 107 -12.32 7.25 11.43
CA LEU A 107 -12.26 8.52 12.13
C LEU A 107 -12.46 9.71 11.18
N ARG A 108 -11.78 9.70 10.02
CA ARG A 108 -11.97 10.73 8.98
C ARG A 108 -13.42 10.80 8.53
N SER A 109 -14.01 9.66 8.17
CA SER A 109 -15.40 9.60 7.69
C SER A 109 -16.38 10.10 8.76
N TRP A 110 -16.13 9.82 10.03
CA TRP A 110 -16.94 10.32 11.14
C TRP A 110 -16.86 11.84 11.31
N MET A 111 -15.67 12.44 11.20
CA MET A 111 -15.55 13.90 11.26
C MET A 111 -16.13 14.62 10.05
N GLU A 112 -15.96 14.05 8.85
CA GLU A 112 -16.60 14.58 7.64
C GLU A 112 -18.12 14.56 7.79
N SER A 113 -18.70 13.53 8.42
CA SER A 113 -20.13 13.48 8.74
C SER A 113 -20.59 14.58 9.71
N LYS A 114 -19.67 15.09 10.56
CA LYS A 114 -19.89 16.22 11.46
C LYS A 114 -19.56 17.59 10.84
N GLY A 115 -19.28 17.63 9.53
CA GLY A 115 -18.94 18.87 8.82
C GLY A 115 -17.54 19.42 9.15
N ARG A 116 -16.68 18.64 9.83
CA ARG A 116 -15.29 19.01 10.11
C ARG A 116 -14.37 18.30 9.12
N SER A 117 -13.61 19.07 8.34
CA SER A 117 -12.57 18.51 7.47
C SER A 117 -11.22 18.56 8.17
N LEU A 118 -10.64 17.40 8.47
CA LEU A 118 -9.25 17.38 8.95
C LEU A 118 -8.28 17.67 7.82
N THR A 119 -7.50 18.74 8.00
CA THR A 119 -6.37 19.06 7.12
C THR A 119 -5.27 18.02 7.34
N THR A 120 -5.01 17.19 6.35
CA THR A 120 -4.01 16.12 6.47
C THR A 120 -2.59 16.69 6.53
N ARG A 121 -1.86 16.43 7.63
CA ARG A 121 -0.41 16.69 7.72
C ARG A 121 0.38 15.84 6.72
N GLY A 122 1.59 16.29 6.37
CA GLY A 122 2.54 15.56 5.50
C GLY A 122 2.92 14.17 6.00
N SER A 123 2.69 13.87 7.29
CA SER A 123 2.85 12.54 7.90
C SER A 123 2.04 11.45 7.18
N ALA A 124 0.88 11.79 6.60
CA ALA A 124 0.09 10.84 5.81
C ALA A 124 0.79 10.42 4.50
N LYS A 125 1.65 11.28 3.92
CA LYS A 125 2.44 10.94 2.72
C LYS A 125 3.60 10.02 3.06
N LEU A 126 4.23 10.23 4.22
CA LEU A 126 5.38 9.44 4.65
C LEU A 126 5.01 7.97 4.85
N LYS A 127 3.86 7.67 5.46
CA LYS A 127 3.40 6.28 5.61
C LYS A 127 3.20 5.57 4.26
N THR A 128 2.56 6.23 3.30
CA THR A 128 2.23 5.65 2.00
C THR A 128 3.51 5.43 1.20
N ALA A 129 4.43 6.41 1.24
CA ALA A 129 5.75 6.25 0.63
C ALA A 129 6.51 5.06 1.26
N ALA A 130 6.49 4.92 2.59
CA ALA A 130 7.17 3.82 3.28
C ALA A 130 6.60 2.45 2.89
N GLN A 131 5.27 2.27 2.90
CA GLN A 131 4.62 1.01 2.52
C GLN A 131 4.83 0.65 1.05
N LEU A 132 4.65 1.61 0.14
CA LEU A 132 4.87 1.37 -1.29
C LEU A 132 6.33 1.05 -1.59
N THR A 133 7.28 1.79 -1.00
CA THR A 133 8.72 1.53 -1.18
C THR A 133 9.09 0.15 -0.67
N PHE A 134 8.57 -0.24 0.50
CA PHE A 134 8.80 -1.57 1.05
C PHE A 134 8.29 -2.66 0.12
N LEU A 135 7.04 -2.58 -0.33
CA LEU A 135 6.43 -3.57 -1.22
C LEU A 135 7.15 -3.64 -2.58
N ILE A 136 7.47 -2.50 -3.20
CA ILE A 136 8.21 -2.48 -4.47
C ILE A 136 9.58 -3.13 -4.31
N THR A 137 10.30 -2.82 -3.23
CA THR A 137 11.62 -3.41 -2.95
C THR A 137 11.52 -4.91 -2.75
N LEU A 138 10.53 -5.36 -1.97
CA LEU A 138 10.29 -6.77 -1.68
C LEU A 138 9.91 -7.56 -2.94
N LEU A 139 9.00 -7.04 -3.75
CA LEU A 139 8.60 -7.65 -5.03
C LEU A 139 9.76 -7.69 -6.03
N THR A 140 10.61 -6.66 -6.06
CA THR A 140 11.83 -6.64 -6.88
C THR A 140 12.81 -7.71 -6.42
N ALA A 141 13.04 -7.83 -5.12
CA ALA A 141 13.93 -8.85 -4.57
C ALA A 141 13.43 -10.27 -4.89
N LEU A 142 12.12 -10.52 -4.84
CA LEU A 142 11.52 -11.80 -5.25
C LEU A 142 11.72 -12.11 -6.74
N ALA A 143 11.51 -11.13 -7.63
CA ALA A 143 11.75 -11.34 -9.05
C ALA A 143 13.23 -11.62 -9.32
N VAL A 144 14.13 -10.86 -8.69
CA VAL A 144 15.58 -11.03 -8.87
C VAL A 144 16.09 -12.33 -8.25
N SER A 145 15.55 -12.80 -7.12
CA SER A 145 15.96 -14.06 -6.51
C SER A 145 15.62 -15.28 -7.36
N GLU A 146 14.51 -15.24 -8.10
CA GLU A 146 14.05 -16.34 -8.95
C GLU A 146 14.70 -16.33 -10.34
N GLY A 147 14.77 -15.17 -11.00
CA GLY A 147 15.26 -15.07 -12.38
C GLY A 147 16.62 -14.43 -12.55
N GLY A 148 17.10 -13.69 -11.56
CA GLY A 148 18.31 -12.87 -11.66
C GLY A 148 19.54 -13.67 -12.05
N ALA A 149 19.67 -14.92 -11.61
CA ALA A 149 20.82 -15.76 -11.93
C ALA A 149 20.95 -16.03 -13.44
N THR A 150 19.82 -16.09 -14.14
CA THR A 150 19.76 -16.35 -15.59
C THR A 150 19.85 -15.04 -16.39
N PHE A 151 19.18 -13.98 -15.94
CA PHE A 151 19.01 -12.75 -16.74
C PHE A 151 19.98 -11.61 -16.41
N ILE A 152 20.52 -11.57 -15.18
CA ILE A 152 21.30 -10.42 -14.68
C ILE A 152 22.66 -10.86 -14.13
N GLY A 153 22.76 -12.10 -13.63
CA GLY A 153 23.95 -12.71 -13.08
C GLY A 153 23.72 -13.31 -11.69
N PRO A 154 24.46 -14.37 -11.31
CA PRO A 154 24.26 -15.10 -10.06
C PRO A 154 24.48 -14.24 -8.82
N GLY A 155 25.48 -13.34 -8.83
CA GLY A 155 25.80 -12.51 -7.67
C GLY A 155 24.64 -11.62 -7.21
N LEU A 156 23.87 -11.03 -8.14
CA LEU A 156 22.72 -10.20 -7.77
C LEU A 156 21.54 -11.05 -7.28
N ALA A 157 21.34 -12.24 -7.86
CA ALA A 157 20.31 -13.17 -7.39
C ALA A 157 20.60 -13.68 -5.98
N ASP A 158 21.86 -14.01 -5.69
CA ASP A 158 22.28 -14.46 -4.36
C ASP A 158 22.18 -13.32 -3.34
N PHE A 159 22.55 -12.10 -3.73
CA PHE A 159 22.31 -10.91 -2.90
C PHE A 159 20.82 -10.72 -2.60
N ALA A 160 19.94 -10.85 -3.60
CA ALA A 160 18.49 -10.72 -3.41
C ALA A 160 17.93 -11.79 -2.47
N ARG A 161 18.37 -13.05 -2.64
CA ARG A 161 18.00 -14.16 -1.72
C ARG A 161 18.47 -13.87 -0.30
N ALA A 162 19.73 -13.49 -0.13
CA ALA A 162 20.30 -13.13 1.17
C ALA A 162 19.56 -11.95 1.81
N ALA A 163 19.18 -10.93 1.03
CA ALA A 163 18.41 -9.80 1.51
C ALA A 163 17.00 -10.22 1.97
N LEU A 164 16.34 -11.10 1.20
CA LEU A 164 15.03 -11.66 1.58
C LEU A 164 15.12 -12.49 2.87
N ASP A 165 16.20 -13.27 3.05
CA ASP A 165 16.43 -14.13 4.22
C ASP A 165 16.98 -13.35 5.43
N SER A 166 17.37 -12.09 5.24
CA SER A 166 18.01 -11.30 6.28
C SER A 166 17.01 -10.88 7.37
N ALA A 167 17.48 -10.87 8.62
CA ALA A 167 16.76 -10.23 9.72
C ALA A 167 16.50 -8.73 9.46
N ALA A 168 17.32 -8.10 8.61
CA ALA A 168 17.14 -6.71 8.21
C ALA A 168 15.78 -6.47 7.53
N LEU A 169 15.28 -7.41 6.71
CA LEU A 169 13.95 -7.28 6.11
C LEU A 169 12.86 -7.18 7.18
N ILE A 170 12.95 -8.02 8.21
CA ILE A 170 12.00 -8.02 9.34
C ILE A 170 12.08 -6.69 10.10
N TRP A 171 13.29 -6.20 10.38
CA TRP A 171 13.47 -4.90 11.03
C TRP A 171 12.90 -3.74 10.20
N VAL A 172 13.13 -3.75 8.88
CA VAL A 172 12.57 -2.73 7.97
C VAL A 172 11.04 -2.78 7.99
N LEU A 173 10.43 -3.98 7.97
CA LEU A 173 8.98 -4.13 8.10
C LEU A 173 8.48 -3.50 9.40
N TRP A 174 9.11 -3.77 10.54
CA TRP A 174 8.74 -3.18 11.83
C TRP A 174 8.94 -1.66 11.88
N ILE A 175 9.95 -1.13 11.19
CA ILE A 175 10.11 0.32 11.02
C ILE A 175 8.93 0.89 10.21
N VAL A 176 8.52 0.24 9.12
CA VAL A 176 7.34 0.65 8.33
C VAL A 176 6.07 0.63 9.18
N VAL A 177 5.88 -0.40 10.01
CA VAL A 177 4.79 -0.47 10.99
C VAL A 177 4.89 0.69 11.99
N GLY A 178 6.07 0.93 12.57
CA GLY A 178 6.31 2.02 13.52
C GLY A 178 5.97 3.39 12.94
N VAL A 179 6.45 3.71 11.73
CA VAL A 179 6.10 4.94 11.01
C VAL A 179 4.58 5.02 10.81
N THR A 180 3.94 3.92 10.43
CA THR A 180 2.49 3.89 10.21
C THR A 180 1.70 4.11 11.50
N LEU A 181 2.14 3.54 12.62
CA LEU A 181 1.50 3.73 13.92
C LEU A 181 1.71 5.15 14.44
N ILE A 182 2.93 5.71 14.35
CA ILE A 182 3.22 7.10 14.76
C ILE A 182 2.36 8.08 13.97
N THR A 183 2.28 7.93 12.65
CA THR A 183 1.43 8.79 11.81
C THR A 183 -0.06 8.60 12.12
N GLY A 184 -0.47 7.42 12.61
CA GLY A 184 -1.83 7.16 13.09
C GLY A 184 -2.12 7.87 14.41
N PHE A 185 -1.21 7.77 15.37
CA PHE A 185 -1.33 8.42 16.66
C PHE A 185 -1.35 9.95 16.53
N GLN A 186 -0.49 10.51 15.68
CA GLN A 186 -0.53 11.94 15.34
C GLN A 186 -1.90 12.38 14.82
N TYR A 187 -2.55 11.55 14.00
CA TYR A 187 -3.88 11.83 13.48
C TYR A 187 -4.93 11.88 14.61
N PHE A 188 -4.85 10.97 15.59
CA PHE A 188 -5.72 10.99 16.77
C PHE A 188 -5.51 12.23 17.65
N LEU A 189 -4.27 12.70 17.81
CA LEU A 189 -3.99 13.92 18.55
C LEU A 189 -4.54 15.17 17.85
N ASP A 190 -4.40 15.23 16.53
CA ASP A 190 -4.94 16.35 15.74
C ASP A 190 -6.47 16.46 15.90
N VAL A 191 -7.19 15.33 15.99
CA VAL A 191 -8.64 15.32 16.29
C VAL A 191 -8.96 15.94 17.64
N ARG A 192 -8.13 15.68 18.66
CA ARG A 192 -8.37 16.13 20.03
C ARG A 192 -8.11 17.63 20.19
N HIS A 193 -7.18 18.20 19.43
CA HIS A 193 -6.90 19.65 19.48
C HIS A 193 -7.93 20.49 18.71
N ASP A 194 -8.58 19.94 17.68
CA ASP A 194 -9.67 20.60 16.95
C ASP A 194 -11.04 20.41 17.62
N ASP A 195 -11.10 19.99 18.89
CA ASP A 195 -12.34 19.88 19.65
C ASP A 195 -12.48 21.01 20.69
N PRO A 196 -13.25 22.08 20.41
CA PRO A 196 -13.44 23.20 21.34
C PRO A 196 -14.35 22.89 22.54
N SER A 197 -14.69 21.62 22.76
CA SER A 197 -15.45 21.12 23.92
C SER A 197 -14.63 20.29 24.92
N ALA A 198 -13.30 20.29 24.78
CA ALA A 198 -12.36 19.72 25.75
C ALA A 198 -11.75 20.79 26.65
#